data_AF-A0A956ISX1-F1
#
_entry.id   AF-A0A956ISX1-F1
#
_cell.length_a   1.000
_cell.length_b   1.000
_cell.length_c   1.000
_cell.angle_alpha   90.00
_cell.angle_beta   90.00
_cell.angle_gamma   90.00
#
_symmetry.space_group_name_H-M   'P 1'
#
loop_
_entity.id
_entity.type
_entity.pdbx_description
1 polymer ?
#
loop_
_entity_poly.entity_id
_entity_poly.type
_entity_poly.pdbx_seq_one_letter_code
_entity_poly.pdbx_strand_id
1 'polypeptide(L)'
;MSRQAKLISKLASYDRNFRSRAGQVALTLVVYRDEDVDSERTAQLMLSELGHRSNVGGLPHAEEREVFRGSEWLAGRVVEGGIAIVYLCPGLEAAMDAIADALSGKDVMTIGSRAGYADGRSVVSFDLVSGKPKLIVHLPQAKRQNVKFSARFLRLAEVIR
;
A
#
# COMPACT_ATOMS: atom_id res chain seq x y z
N MET A 1 6.21 13.59 0.85
CA MET A 1 5.02 12.92 1.41
C MET A 1 3.69 13.31 0.73
N SER A 2 3.30 14.58 0.60
CA SER A 2 1.97 14.95 0.03
C SER A 2 1.64 14.40 -1.37
N ARG A 3 2.66 14.06 -2.17
CA ARG A 3 2.49 13.40 -3.47
C ARG A 3 2.10 11.92 -3.35
N GLN A 4 2.59 11.18 -2.35
CA GLN A 4 2.31 9.76 -2.18
C GLN A 4 0.85 9.53 -1.76
N ALA A 5 0.32 10.27 -0.79
CA ALA A 5 -1.09 10.19 -0.43
C ALA A 5 -2.03 10.53 -1.60
N LYS A 6 -1.70 11.56 -2.39
CA LYS A 6 -2.40 11.87 -3.66
C LYS A 6 -2.39 10.71 -4.64
N LEU A 7 -1.30 9.96 -4.69
CA LEU A 7 -1.16 8.80 -5.55
C LEU A 7 -1.93 7.60 -5.01
N ILE A 8 -1.97 7.33 -3.70
CA ILE A 8 -2.77 6.24 -3.11
C ILE A 8 -4.25 6.37 -3.50
N SER A 9 -4.85 7.55 -3.35
CA SER A 9 -6.26 7.76 -3.74
C SER A 9 -6.52 7.51 -5.22
N LYS A 10 -5.56 7.85 -6.08
CA LYS A 10 -5.63 7.62 -7.53
C LYS A 10 -5.33 6.18 -7.91
N LEU A 11 -4.42 5.51 -7.22
CA LEU A 11 -4.06 4.11 -7.45
C LEU A 11 -5.26 3.20 -7.23
N ALA A 12 -5.98 3.43 -6.13
CA ALA A 12 -7.22 2.73 -5.82
C ALA A 12 -8.26 2.83 -6.94
N SER A 13 -8.39 3.97 -7.61
CA SER A 13 -9.35 4.12 -8.72
C SER A 13 -8.93 3.43 -10.02
N TYR A 14 -7.65 3.02 -10.14
CA TYR A 14 -7.17 2.21 -11.26
C TYR A 14 -7.31 0.71 -11.03
N ASP A 15 -7.59 0.28 -9.80
CA ASP A 15 -7.81 -1.12 -9.47
C ASP A 15 -9.30 -1.48 -9.62
N ARG A 16 -9.57 -2.36 -10.59
CA ARG A 16 -10.93 -2.80 -10.93
C ARG A 16 -11.59 -3.62 -9.82
N ASN A 17 -10.80 -4.20 -8.93
CA ASN A 17 -11.30 -4.99 -7.81
C ASN A 17 -11.44 -4.16 -6.53
N PHE A 18 -11.00 -2.88 -6.54
CA PHE A 18 -10.91 -2.06 -5.33
C PHE A 18 -12.23 -1.97 -4.56
N ARG A 19 -13.34 -1.67 -5.26
CA ARG A 19 -14.65 -1.50 -4.62
C ARG A 19 -15.17 -2.80 -4.00
N SER A 20 -14.93 -3.93 -4.65
CA SER A 20 -15.28 -5.25 -4.12
C SER A 20 -14.45 -5.58 -2.88
N ARG A 21 -13.16 -5.20 -2.88
CA ARG A 21 -12.25 -5.41 -1.76
C ARG A 21 -12.57 -4.53 -0.55
N ALA A 22 -12.84 -3.25 -0.78
CA ALA A 22 -13.04 -2.26 0.28
C ALA A 22 -14.46 -2.26 0.88
N GLY A 23 -15.45 -2.83 0.18
CA GLY A 23 -16.83 -2.76 0.63
C GLY A 23 -17.36 -1.32 0.64
N GLN A 24 -17.82 -0.85 1.80
CA GLN A 24 -18.44 0.48 1.95
C GLN A 24 -17.44 1.60 2.28
N VAL A 25 -16.34 1.27 2.97
CA VAL A 25 -15.32 2.22 3.43
C VAL A 25 -13.94 1.69 3.06
N ALA A 26 -13.17 2.50 2.35
CA ALA A 26 -11.77 2.21 2.04
C ALA A 26 -10.92 2.38 3.31
N LEU A 27 -10.68 1.30 4.02
CA LEU A 27 -9.81 1.29 5.20
C LEU A 27 -8.34 1.12 4.78
N THR A 28 -7.52 2.09 5.16
CA THR A 28 -6.06 2.09 4.94
C THR A 28 -5.33 1.86 6.26
N LEU A 29 -4.56 0.79 6.35
CA LEU A 29 -3.67 0.54 7.47
C LEU A 29 -2.26 1.06 7.15
N VAL A 30 -1.74 1.96 7.97
CA VAL A 30 -0.37 2.46 7.91
C VAL A 30 0.48 1.70 8.93
N VAL A 31 1.41 0.89 8.43
CA VAL A 31 2.22 -0.01 9.23
C VAL A 31 3.63 0.54 9.34
N TYR A 32 4.14 0.64 10.58
CA TYR A 32 5.43 1.23 10.88
C TYR A 32 6.23 0.37 11.86
N ARG A 33 7.56 0.43 11.78
CA ARG A 33 8.47 -0.12 12.79
C ARG A 33 8.56 0.85 13.98
N ASP A 34 8.36 0.33 15.18
CA ASP A 34 8.54 1.04 16.45
C ASP A 34 10.02 1.36 16.70
N GLU A 35 10.30 2.46 17.39
CA GLU A 35 11.67 2.94 17.69
C GLU A 35 12.49 3.35 16.44
N ASP A 36 11.88 3.32 15.25
CA ASP A 36 12.46 3.86 14.01
C ASP A 36 11.81 5.22 13.73
N VAL A 37 12.56 6.29 14.01
CA VAL A 37 12.10 7.69 13.90
C VAL A 37 11.62 8.02 12.48
N ASP A 38 12.29 7.50 11.44
CA ASP A 38 11.92 7.78 10.05
C ASP A 38 10.64 7.04 9.66
N SER A 39 10.48 5.81 10.14
CA SER A 39 9.27 5.01 10.01
C SER A 39 8.07 5.65 10.69
N GLU A 40 8.19 6.04 11.96
CA GLU A 40 7.16 6.72 12.74
C GLU A 40 6.76 8.06 12.12
N ARG A 41 7.75 8.87 11.72
CA ARG A 41 7.50 10.14 11.04
C ARG A 41 6.77 9.93 9.73
N THR A 42 7.16 8.92 8.95
CA THR A 42 6.48 8.58 7.70
C THR A 42 5.04 8.16 7.94
N ALA A 43 4.78 7.38 8.99
CA ALA A 43 3.44 6.96 9.37
C ALA A 43 2.56 8.16 9.72
N GLN A 44 3.06 9.05 10.59
CA GLN A 44 2.34 10.25 11.02
C GLN A 44 2.01 11.17 9.84
N LEU A 45 2.97 11.39 8.93
CA LEU A 45 2.75 12.20 7.74
C LEU A 45 1.74 11.56 6.79
N MET A 46 1.78 10.24 6.62
CA MET A 46 0.81 9.54 5.78
C MET A 46 -0.60 9.61 6.37
N LEU A 47 -0.77 9.39 7.68
CA LEU A 47 -2.08 9.54 8.33
C LEU A 47 -2.64 10.94 8.14
N SER A 48 -1.84 11.98 8.41
CA SER A 48 -2.28 13.37 8.25
C SER A 48 -2.72 13.66 6.81
N GLU A 49 -1.96 13.21 5.82
CA GLU A 49 -2.28 13.44 4.40
C GLU A 49 -3.47 12.63 3.90
N LEU A 50 -3.73 11.47 4.48
CA LEU A 50 -4.91 10.66 4.21
C LEU A 50 -6.17 11.26 4.86
N GLY A 51 -6.06 11.75 6.10
CA GLY A 51 -7.18 12.38 6.82
C GLY A 51 -7.69 13.68 6.20
N HIS A 52 -6.88 14.34 5.37
CA HIS A 52 -7.33 15.47 4.54
C HIS A 52 -8.13 15.06 3.29
N ARG A 53 -8.44 13.77 3.11
CA ARG A 53 -9.12 13.25 1.92
C ARG A 53 -10.51 12.77 2.26
N SER A 54 -11.47 13.20 1.46
CA SER A 54 -12.85 12.73 1.57
C SER A 54 -13.06 11.33 0.99
N ASN A 55 -12.20 10.87 0.07
CA ASN A 55 -12.33 9.56 -0.55
C ASN A 55 -11.01 8.94 -1.03
N VAL A 56 -11.02 7.61 -1.13
CA VAL A 56 -9.99 6.78 -1.76
C VAL A 56 -10.70 5.81 -2.71
N GLY A 57 -10.28 5.78 -3.98
CA GLY A 57 -10.93 4.94 -5.00
C GLY A 57 -12.42 5.24 -5.21
N GLY A 58 -12.87 6.45 -4.89
CA GLY A 58 -14.28 6.85 -4.98
C GLY A 58 -15.17 6.36 -3.83
N LEU A 59 -14.59 5.82 -2.76
CA LEU A 59 -15.29 5.43 -1.53
C LEU A 59 -14.93 6.36 -0.37
N PRO A 60 -15.83 6.54 0.62
CA PRO A 60 -15.46 7.06 1.93
C PRO A 60 -14.23 6.33 2.46
N HIS A 61 -13.37 7.02 3.18
CA HIS A 61 -12.09 6.52 3.61
C HIS A 61 -11.91 6.66 5.12
N ALA A 62 -11.20 5.71 5.71
CA ALA A 62 -10.70 5.79 7.07
C ALA A 62 -9.25 5.27 7.11
N GLU A 63 -8.47 5.75 8.07
CA GLU A 63 -7.08 5.37 8.26
C GLU A 63 -6.81 4.93 9.68
N GLU A 64 -5.98 3.90 9.80
CA GLU A 64 -5.45 3.41 11.06
C GLU A 64 -3.93 3.36 11.00
N ARG A 65 -3.27 3.47 12.15
CA ARG A 65 -1.84 3.22 12.29
C ARG A 65 -1.57 2.12 13.28
N GLU A 66 -0.63 1.25 12.97
CA GLU A 66 -0.21 0.18 13.88
C GLU A 66 1.28 -0.11 13.76
N VAL A 67 1.86 -0.53 14.88
CA VAL A 67 3.21 -1.07 14.94
C VAL A 67 3.25 -2.42 14.23
N PHE A 68 4.27 -2.66 13.42
CA PHE A 68 4.53 -3.94 12.81
C PHE A 68 4.97 -4.98 13.86
N ARG A 69 4.14 -5.99 14.10
CA ARG A 69 4.40 -7.09 15.05
C ARG A 69 4.76 -8.42 14.36
N GLY A 70 4.97 -8.40 13.04
CA GLY A 70 5.23 -9.59 12.23
C GLY A 70 4.22 -9.78 11.10
N SER A 71 4.60 -10.58 10.10
CA SER A 71 3.82 -10.79 8.88
C SER A 71 2.50 -11.53 9.12
N GLU A 72 2.50 -12.53 10.00
CA GLU A 72 1.27 -13.25 10.39
C GLU A 72 0.28 -12.36 11.13
N TRP A 73 0.78 -11.54 12.08
CA TRP A 73 -0.06 -10.56 12.75
C TRP A 73 -0.68 -9.58 11.76
N LEU A 74 0.12 -9.07 10.81
CA LEU A 74 -0.37 -8.15 9.78
C LEU A 74 -1.44 -8.82 8.90
N ALA A 75 -1.22 -10.07 8.53
CA ALA A 75 -2.17 -10.86 7.76
C ALA A 75 -3.51 -11.06 8.50
N GLY A 76 -3.47 -11.32 9.82
CA GLY A 76 -4.66 -11.38 10.66
C GLY A 76 -5.39 -10.05 10.71
N ARG A 77 -4.68 -8.94 10.96
CA ARG A 77 -5.26 -7.59 10.97
C ARG A 77 -5.92 -7.20 9.66
N VAL A 78 -5.32 -7.58 8.53
CA VAL A 78 -5.89 -7.32 7.20
C VAL A 78 -7.26 -7.99 7.05
N VAL A 79 -7.36 -9.25 7.44
CA VAL A 79 -8.61 -10.03 7.31
C VAL A 79 -9.66 -9.56 8.31
N GLU A 80 -9.30 -9.43 9.59
CA GLU A 80 -10.23 -9.03 10.65
C GLU A 80 -10.76 -7.61 10.47
N GLY A 81 -9.88 -6.69 10.05
CA GLY A 81 -10.24 -5.28 9.86
C GLY A 81 -10.90 -4.98 8.52
N GLY A 82 -10.90 -5.91 7.57
CA GLY A 82 -11.32 -5.61 6.19
C GLY A 82 -10.44 -4.53 5.54
N ILE A 83 -9.13 -4.59 5.79
CA ILE A 83 -8.16 -3.60 5.31
C ILE A 83 -8.02 -3.69 3.79
N ALA A 84 -8.36 -2.62 3.07
CA ALA A 84 -8.28 -2.59 1.61
C ALA A 84 -6.88 -2.22 1.09
N ILE A 85 -6.13 -1.43 1.88
CA ILE A 85 -4.80 -0.92 1.54
C ILE A 85 -3.91 -1.03 2.79
N VAL A 86 -2.70 -1.58 2.61
CA VAL A 86 -1.63 -1.54 3.62
C VAL A 86 -0.51 -0.67 3.07
N TYR A 87 -0.22 0.43 3.76
CA TYR A 87 0.93 1.27 3.49
C TYR A 87 2.09 0.87 4.40
N LEU A 88 3.22 0.51 3.81
CA LEU A 88 4.41 0.01 4.49
C LEU A 88 5.45 1.12 4.60
N CYS A 89 5.63 1.65 5.80
CA CYS A 89 6.65 2.65 6.11
C CYS A 89 8.08 2.09 5.98
N PRO A 90 9.11 2.96 5.95
CA PRO A 90 10.52 2.57 5.98
C PRO A 90 10.86 1.65 7.17
N GLY A 91 11.99 0.95 7.09
CA GLY A 91 12.47 0.08 8.16
C GLY A 91 11.94 -1.36 8.06
N LEU A 92 11.01 -1.67 7.16
CA LEU A 92 10.43 -3.01 7.01
C LEU A 92 11.16 -3.87 5.96
N GLU A 93 12.28 -3.41 5.42
CA GLU A 93 13.01 -4.03 4.30
C GLU A 93 13.25 -5.53 4.52
N ALA A 94 13.78 -5.90 5.69
CA ALA A 94 14.09 -7.29 6.01
C ALA A 94 12.86 -8.21 6.13
N ALA A 95 11.67 -7.65 6.31
CA ALA A 95 10.42 -8.40 6.47
C ALA A 95 9.57 -8.45 5.19
N MET A 96 10.00 -7.75 4.12
CA MET A 96 9.16 -7.55 2.93
C MET A 96 8.73 -8.86 2.26
N ASP A 97 9.64 -9.83 2.12
CA ASP A 97 9.30 -11.14 1.56
C ASP A 97 8.26 -11.88 2.42
N ALA A 98 8.47 -11.91 3.74
CA ALA A 98 7.54 -12.54 4.67
C ALA A 98 6.16 -11.85 4.66
N ILE A 99 6.13 -10.52 4.55
CA ILE A 99 4.89 -9.74 4.39
C ILE A 99 4.19 -10.11 3.08
N ALA A 100 4.93 -10.19 1.98
CA ALA A 100 4.37 -10.53 0.67
C ALA A 100 3.76 -11.94 0.66
N ASP A 101 4.44 -12.91 1.28
CA ASP A 101 3.95 -14.29 1.39
C ASP A 101 2.73 -14.38 2.31
N ALA A 102 2.79 -13.77 3.49
CA ALA A 102 1.67 -13.76 4.43
C ALA A 102 0.43 -13.05 3.87
N LEU A 103 0.58 -12.08 2.97
CA LEU A 103 -0.55 -11.39 2.32
C LEU A 103 -0.97 -12.01 0.98
N SER A 104 -0.30 -13.07 0.52
CA SER A 104 -0.71 -13.80 -0.69
C SER A 104 -2.06 -14.48 -0.47
N GLY A 105 -2.93 -14.40 -1.48
CA GLY A 105 -4.30 -14.91 -1.44
C GLY A 105 -5.30 -14.03 -0.68
N LYS A 106 -4.85 -12.91 -0.10
CA LYS A 106 -5.72 -11.97 0.62
C LYS A 106 -6.13 -10.80 -0.27
N ASP A 107 -7.36 -10.31 -0.09
CA ASP A 107 -7.85 -9.13 -0.78
C ASP A 107 -7.25 -7.86 -0.13
N VAL A 108 -6.05 -7.45 -0.55
CA VAL A 108 -5.36 -6.27 -0.02
C VAL A 108 -4.44 -5.64 -1.07
N MET A 109 -4.27 -4.31 -1.07
CA MET A 109 -3.21 -3.67 -1.84
C MET A 109 -2.07 -3.25 -0.92
N THR A 110 -0.88 -3.82 -1.09
CA THR A 110 0.33 -3.36 -0.41
C THR A 110 1.01 -2.22 -1.17
N ILE A 111 1.36 -1.16 -0.44
CA ILE A 111 2.04 0.02 -0.99
C ILE A 111 3.32 0.26 -0.18
N GLY A 112 4.47 0.04 -0.79
CA GLY A 112 5.78 0.34 -0.23
C GLY A 112 6.13 1.83 -0.33
N SER A 113 6.61 2.40 0.77
CA SER A 113 7.02 3.81 0.84
C SER A 113 8.28 4.15 0.03
N ARG A 114 9.06 3.14 -0.40
CA ARG A 114 10.37 3.26 -1.06
C ARG A 114 10.48 2.30 -2.25
N ALA A 115 11.41 2.59 -3.16
CA ALA A 115 11.61 1.82 -4.40
C ALA A 115 11.99 0.35 -4.13
N GLY A 116 12.89 0.10 -3.17
CA GLY A 116 13.38 -1.24 -2.84
C GLY A 116 12.30 -2.20 -2.30
N TYR A 117 11.11 -1.68 -1.97
CA TYR A 117 9.99 -2.54 -1.56
C TYR A 117 9.35 -3.24 -2.76
N ALA A 118 9.67 -2.83 -3.99
CA ALA A 118 9.26 -3.53 -5.19
C ALA A 118 9.98 -4.87 -5.31
N ASP A 119 11.29 -4.89 -5.02
CA ASP A 119 12.10 -6.12 -4.99
C ASP A 119 11.63 -7.04 -3.86
N GLY A 120 11.25 -6.46 -2.72
CA GLY A 120 10.54 -7.14 -1.63
C GLY A 120 9.06 -7.44 -1.89
N ARG A 121 8.63 -7.40 -3.17
CA ARG A 121 7.31 -7.85 -3.64
C ARG A 121 6.11 -7.13 -3.02
N SER A 122 6.19 -5.85 -2.69
CA SER A 122 4.97 -5.03 -2.51
C SER A 122 4.25 -4.83 -3.85
N VAL A 123 2.92 -4.66 -3.83
CA VAL A 123 2.12 -4.51 -5.07
C VAL A 123 2.47 -3.21 -5.80
N VAL A 124 2.60 -2.12 -5.08
CA VAL A 124 3.08 -0.83 -5.60
C VAL A 124 4.21 -0.32 -4.74
N SER A 125 5.25 0.23 -5.36
CA SER A 125 6.30 0.98 -4.68
C SER A 125 6.51 2.34 -5.32
N PHE A 126 6.95 3.29 -4.51
CA PHE A 126 7.31 4.63 -4.95
C PHE A 126 8.81 4.78 -5.14
N ASP A 127 9.19 5.24 -6.31
CA ASP A 127 10.55 5.67 -6.60
C ASP A 127 10.57 7.15 -7.00
N LEU A 128 11.71 7.81 -6.82
CA LEU A 128 11.96 9.20 -7.18
C LEU A 128 13.14 9.22 -8.16
N VAL A 129 12.82 9.14 -9.46
CA VAL A 129 13.83 9.21 -10.52
C VAL A 129 13.92 10.64 -11.04
N SER A 130 15.07 11.28 -10.85
CA SER A 130 15.32 12.67 -11.28
C SER A 130 14.24 13.66 -10.81
N GLY A 131 13.76 13.49 -9.58
CA GLY A 131 12.72 14.34 -8.96
C GLY A 131 11.29 14.08 -9.44
N LYS A 132 11.08 13.13 -10.36
CA LYS A 132 9.75 12.70 -10.81
C LYS A 132 9.36 11.40 -10.09
N PRO A 133 8.17 11.34 -9.46
CA PRO A 133 7.70 10.11 -8.85
C PRO A 133 7.46 9.07 -9.95
N LYS A 134 8.08 7.90 -9.80
CA LYS A 134 7.87 6.72 -10.64
C LYS A 134 7.16 5.66 -9.81
N LEU A 135 6.15 5.04 -10.40
CA LEU A 135 5.42 3.95 -9.78
C LEU A 135 5.97 2.64 -10.32
N ILE A 136 6.33 1.74 -9.41
CA ILE A 136 6.75 0.39 -9.73
C ILE A 136 5.62 -0.55 -9.30
N VAL A 137 5.16 -1.40 -10.19
CA VAL A 137 4.07 -2.35 -9.96
C VAL A 137 4.61 -3.77 -10.04
N HIS A 138 4.48 -4.53 -8.96
CA HIS A 138 4.82 -5.94 -8.96
C HIS A 138 3.61 -6.77 -9.39
N LEU A 139 3.47 -7.02 -10.70
CA LEU A 139 2.26 -7.61 -11.26
C LEU A 139 1.95 -9.03 -10.76
N PRO A 140 2.94 -9.93 -10.54
CA PRO A 140 2.67 -11.22 -9.91
C PRO A 140 2.06 -11.09 -8.51
N GLN A 141 2.54 -10.14 -7.71
CA GLN A 141 2.02 -9.93 -6.37
C GLN A 141 0.65 -9.27 -6.42
N ALA A 142 0.44 -8.32 -7.34
CA ALA A 142 -0.87 -7.71 -7.56
C ALA A 142 -1.93 -8.80 -7.78
N LYS A 143 -1.65 -9.78 -8.64
CA LYS A 143 -2.54 -10.93 -8.85
C LYS A 143 -2.75 -11.75 -7.58
N ARG A 144 -1.69 -12.05 -6.83
CA ARG A 144 -1.76 -12.83 -5.58
C ARG A 144 -2.56 -12.11 -4.49
N GLN A 145 -2.57 -10.78 -4.46
CA GLN A 145 -3.36 -9.99 -3.52
C GLN A 145 -4.68 -9.47 -4.12
N ASN A 146 -5.12 -10.07 -5.23
CA ASN A 146 -6.36 -9.76 -5.94
C ASN A 146 -6.53 -8.28 -6.37
N VAL A 147 -5.41 -7.62 -6.65
CA VAL A 147 -5.33 -6.26 -7.22
C VAL A 147 -5.30 -6.35 -8.74
N LYS A 148 -6.25 -5.68 -9.41
CA LYS A 148 -6.41 -5.70 -10.86
C LYS A 148 -6.33 -4.31 -11.45
N PHE A 149 -5.11 -3.85 -11.67
CA PHE A 149 -4.87 -2.57 -12.34
C PHE A 149 -5.37 -2.53 -13.78
N SER A 150 -5.92 -1.39 -14.17
CA SER A 150 -6.29 -1.12 -15.55
C SER A 150 -5.07 -1.10 -16.48
N ALA A 151 -5.25 -1.55 -17.73
CA ALA A 151 -4.19 -1.47 -18.75
C ALA A 151 -3.71 -0.03 -19.00
N ARG A 152 -4.59 0.97 -18.81
CA ARG A 152 -4.23 2.40 -18.90
C ARG A 152 -3.19 2.77 -17.84
N PHE A 153 -3.39 2.33 -16.61
CA PHE A 153 -2.45 2.58 -15.53
C PHE A 153 -1.13 1.84 -15.72
N LEU A 154 -1.18 0.57 -16.12
CA LEU A 154 0.04 -0.22 -16.34
C LEU A 154 0.97 0.35 -17.42
N ARG A 155 0.45 1.14 -18.37
CA ARG A 155 1.29 1.86 -19.35
C ARG A 155 2.03 3.07 -18.77
N LEU A 156 1.64 3.54 -17.59
CA LEU A 156 2.23 4.69 -16.90
C LEU A 156 3.20 4.28 -15.80
N ALA A 157 3.21 2.99 -15.43
CA ALA A 157 4.05 2.43 -14.38
C ALA A 157 5.17 1.59 -14.98
N GLU A 158 6.25 1.46 -14.22
CA GLU A 158 7.21 0.37 -14.42
C GLU A 158 6.61 -0.91 -13.87
N VAL A 159 6.78 -2.02 -14.59
CA VAL A 159 6.12 -3.28 -14.28
C VAL A 159 7.16 -4.38 -14.10
N ILE A 160 7.20 -4.94 -12.90
CA ILE A 160 7.88 -6.20 -12.59
C ILE A 160 6.91 -7.34 -12.94
N ARG A 161 7.40 -8.33 -13.69
CA ARG A 161 6.61 -9.43 -14.25
C ARG A 161 6.98 -10.78 -13.68
#